data_AF-A0A956VKY3-F1
#
_entry.id   AF-A0A956VKY3-F1
#
_cell.length_a   1.000
_cell.length_b   1.000
_cell.length_c   1.000
_cell.angle_alpha   90.00
_cell.angle_beta   90.00
_cell.angle_gamma   90.00
#
_symmetry.space_group_name_H-M   'P 1'
#
loop_
_entity.id
_entity.type
_entity.pdbx_description
1 polymer ?
#
loop_
_entity_poly.entity_id
_entity_poly.type
_entity_poly.pdbx_seq_one_letter_code
_entity_poly.pdbx_strand_id
1 'polypeptide(L)'
;MTLALYGKSRKRQGGLLFAALLAVVIAAAGALFGATIARAHHLNEVINPPECSDQDWQVRIYTGTWNNWREAALENVGGTETVAMPFSPFIYKGANTDILNLTGAGSVETSGTVRQYTGSWVSGVNIGTTTNFTVNSTDTVLVNEDWNGYSIGDIIRWDDELMRVTAISGGNMTVERGYGYSTAVAHDDAAAGNDIFRWQRGSSEDSTTWNLNFDSTDCEKINLSH
;
A
#
# COMPACT_ATOMS: atom_id res chain seq x y z
N MET A 1 -9.92 61.41 67.88
CA MET A 1 -10.12 59.94 67.88
C MET A 1 -10.93 59.55 66.66
N THR A 2 -10.32 58.97 65.63
CA THR A 2 -10.91 57.92 64.75
C THR A 2 -9.86 57.45 63.75
N LEU A 3 -9.21 56.33 64.04
CA LEU A 3 -8.50 55.52 63.05
C LEU A 3 -9.55 54.63 62.36
N ALA A 4 -9.66 54.71 61.03
CA ALA A 4 -10.52 53.82 60.24
C ALA A 4 -9.67 52.95 59.29
N LEU A 5 -9.51 51.69 59.72
CA LEU A 5 -9.62 50.46 58.92
C LEU A 5 -8.96 50.43 57.52
N TYR A 6 -7.68 50.06 57.49
CA TYR A 6 -7.08 49.39 56.33
C TYR A 6 -7.25 47.88 56.49
N GLY A 7 -8.14 47.29 55.72
CA GLY A 7 -8.28 45.85 55.68
C GLY A 7 -9.15 45.41 54.53
N LYS A 8 -8.70 44.34 53.85
CA LYS A 8 -9.47 43.45 52.98
C LYS A 8 -9.39 43.74 51.47
N SER A 9 -8.32 43.25 50.83
CA SER A 9 -8.46 42.64 49.49
C SER A 9 -7.23 41.81 49.11
N ARG A 10 -7.08 40.61 49.69
CA ARG A 10 -6.06 39.62 49.23
C ARG A 10 -6.64 38.31 48.71
N LYS A 11 -7.97 38.12 48.73
CA LYS A 11 -8.62 36.86 48.33
C LYS A 11 -9.03 36.76 46.85
N ARG A 12 -8.85 37.80 46.03
CA ARG A 12 -9.28 37.78 44.62
C ARG A 12 -8.18 37.56 43.58
N GLN A 13 -6.90 37.57 43.97
CA GLN A 13 -5.79 37.40 43.03
C GLN A 13 -5.40 35.94 42.78
N GLY A 14 -5.70 35.02 43.71
CA GLY A 14 -5.36 33.59 43.54
C GLY A 14 -6.16 32.88 42.45
N GLY A 15 -7.43 33.23 42.26
CA GLY A 15 -8.28 32.59 41.26
C GLY A 15 -7.90 32.93 39.82
N LEU A 16 -7.36 34.14 39.59
CA LEU A 16 -7.02 34.61 38.25
C LEU A 16 -5.73 33.94 37.73
N LEU A 17 -4.76 33.71 38.62
CA LEU A 17 -3.55 32.95 38.30
C LEU A 17 -3.85 31.46 38.06
N PHE A 18 -4.77 30.86 38.82
CA PHE A 18 -5.16 29.47 38.63
C PHE A 18 -5.93 29.25 37.32
N ALA A 19 -6.82 30.18 36.96
CA ALA A 19 -7.54 30.13 35.69
C ALA A 19 -6.60 30.32 34.48
N ALA A 20 -5.61 31.21 34.57
CA ALA A 20 -4.60 31.40 33.53
C ALA A 20 -3.72 30.15 33.35
N LEU A 21 -3.28 29.53 34.45
CA LEU A 21 -2.49 28.28 34.40
C LEU A 21 -3.29 27.14 33.76
N LEU A 22 -4.56 26.99 34.13
CA LEU A 22 -5.43 25.95 33.57
C LEU A 22 -5.68 26.13 32.07
N ALA A 23 -5.84 27.38 31.61
CA ALA A 23 -5.97 27.68 30.18
C ALA A 23 -4.69 27.35 29.39
N VAL A 24 -3.51 27.60 29.96
CA VAL A 24 -2.22 27.23 29.33
C VAL A 24 -2.04 25.71 29.30
N VAL A 25 -2.44 24.98 30.34
CA VAL A 25 -2.37 23.51 30.36
C VAL A 25 -3.34 22.90 29.34
N ILE A 26 -4.55 23.44 29.19
CA ILE A 26 -5.52 22.96 28.18
C ILE A 26 -5.01 23.25 26.76
N ALA A 27 -4.42 24.43 26.51
CA ALA A 27 -3.82 24.77 25.22
C ALA A 27 -2.60 23.89 24.89
N ALA A 28 -1.75 23.61 25.88
CA ALA A 28 -0.58 22.74 25.71
C ALA A 28 -0.97 21.27 25.50
N ALA A 29 -2.01 20.78 26.19
CA ALA A 29 -2.54 19.43 25.97
C ALA A 29 -3.20 19.29 24.59
N GLY A 30 -3.92 20.31 24.11
CA GLY A 30 -4.49 20.34 22.76
C GLY A 30 -3.43 20.33 21.65
N ALA A 31 -2.28 20.98 21.88
CA ALA A 31 -1.16 20.97 20.94
C ALA A 31 -0.37 19.65 20.94
N LEU A 32 -0.33 18.92 22.08
CA LEU A 32 0.43 17.68 22.20
C LEU A 32 -0.27 16.45 21.61
N PHE A 33 -1.61 16.49 21.47
CA PHE A 33 -2.38 15.46 20.74
C PHE A 33 -2.44 15.67 19.22
N GLY A 34 -1.89 16.78 18.70
CA GLY A 34 -1.82 17.08 17.27
C GLY A 34 -0.55 16.55 16.56
N ALA A 35 0.36 15.92 17.31
CA ALA A 35 1.50 15.20 16.74
C ALA A 35 1.21 13.69 16.69
N THR A 36 0.05 13.29 16.16
CA THR A 36 0.02 11.99 15.50
C THR A 36 0.99 12.12 14.35
N ILE A 37 2.19 11.60 14.57
CA ILE A 37 3.22 11.39 13.56
C ILE A 37 2.47 10.87 12.34
N ALA A 38 2.39 11.69 11.30
CA ALA A 38 2.13 11.18 9.97
C ALA A 38 3.27 10.19 9.74
N ARG A 39 3.06 8.92 10.10
CA ARG A 39 3.91 7.85 9.64
C ARG A 39 3.72 7.92 8.15
N ALA A 40 4.64 8.60 7.48
CA ALA A 40 4.75 8.55 6.04
C ALA A 40 4.71 7.05 5.73
N HIS A 41 3.66 6.62 5.03
CA HIS A 41 3.50 5.27 4.53
C HIS A 41 4.49 5.08 3.38
N HIS A 42 5.77 5.29 3.69
CA HIS A 42 6.86 5.37 2.74
C HIS A 42 7.28 3.96 2.34
N LEU A 43 7.58 3.78 1.06
CA LEU A 43 8.28 2.60 0.59
C LEU A 43 9.65 2.55 1.25
N ASN A 44 9.98 1.40 1.82
CA ASN A 44 11.30 1.19 2.37
C ASN A 44 12.09 0.34 1.39
N GLU A 45 13.32 0.76 1.18
CA GLU A 45 14.24 0.13 0.26
C GLU A 45 15.45 -0.39 1.03
N VAL A 46 15.79 -1.65 0.78
CA VAL A 46 17.00 -2.29 1.28
C VAL A 46 17.73 -2.87 0.09
N ILE A 47 18.93 -2.36 -0.16
CA ILE A 47 19.86 -2.89 -1.17
C ILE A 47 21.08 -3.41 -0.43
N ASN A 48 21.36 -4.70 -0.58
CA ASN A 48 22.63 -5.30 -0.22
C ASN A 48 23.39 -5.54 -1.53
N PRO A 49 24.31 -4.65 -1.93
CA PRO A 49 25.13 -4.88 -3.10
C PRO A 49 26.08 -6.05 -2.83
N PRO A 50 26.48 -6.79 -3.87
CA PRO A 50 27.45 -7.88 -3.72
C PRO A 50 28.83 -7.32 -3.37
N GLU A 51 29.59 -8.07 -2.59
CA GLU A 51 30.97 -7.77 -2.19
C GLU A 51 31.95 -8.70 -2.92
N CYS A 52 33.22 -8.30 -3.07
CA CYS A 52 34.19 -9.14 -3.77
C CYS A 52 34.48 -10.48 -3.11
N SER A 53 34.24 -10.61 -1.80
CA SER A 53 34.30 -11.88 -1.08
C SER A 53 33.01 -12.69 -1.15
N ASP A 54 31.88 -12.03 -1.43
CA ASP A 54 30.54 -12.61 -1.42
C ASP A 54 29.69 -11.95 -2.52
N GLN A 55 29.56 -12.65 -3.64
CA GLN A 55 28.90 -12.14 -4.84
C GLN A 55 27.36 -12.18 -4.75
N ASP A 56 26.82 -12.52 -3.59
CA ASP A 56 25.39 -12.53 -3.35
C ASP A 56 24.85 -11.11 -3.22
N TRP A 57 23.71 -10.85 -3.85
CA TRP A 57 23.08 -9.54 -3.83
C TRP A 57 21.60 -9.63 -3.52
N GLN A 58 21.04 -8.55 -2.94
CA GLN A 58 19.62 -8.45 -2.63
C GLN A 58 19.09 -7.04 -2.88
N VAL A 59 17.93 -6.97 -3.51
CA VAL A 59 17.09 -5.77 -3.58
C VAL A 59 15.73 -6.11 -2.98
N ARG A 60 15.35 -5.41 -1.92
CA ARG A 60 14.04 -5.55 -1.28
C ARG A 60 13.35 -4.21 -1.18
N ILE A 61 12.14 -4.15 -1.72
CA ILE A 61 11.23 -3.02 -1.54
C ILE A 61 10.02 -3.53 -0.80
N TYR A 62 9.72 -2.91 0.33
CA TYR A 62 8.61 -3.31 1.17
C TYR A 62 7.84 -2.09 1.67
N THR A 63 6.62 -2.39 2.09
CA THR A 63 5.65 -1.40 2.55
C THR A 63 5.74 -1.21 4.05
N GLY A 64 5.36 -0.03 4.53
CA GLY A 64 4.95 0.13 5.94
C GLY A 64 3.58 -0.50 6.22
N THR A 65 3.05 -0.30 7.42
CA THR A 65 1.68 -0.72 7.77
C THR A 65 0.63 0.19 7.13
N TRP A 66 -0.37 -0.39 6.45
CA TRP A 66 -1.46 0.34 5.81
C TRP A 66 -2.83 -0.05 6.39
N ASN A 67 -3.66 0.96 6.66
CA ASN A 67 -5.05 0.74 7.08
C ASN A 67 -6.02 0.62 5.89
N ASN A 68 -5.56 1.01 4.70
CA ASN A 68 -6.35 1.07 3.47
C ASN A 68 -5.64 0.32 2.34
N TRP A 69 -6.40 -0.07 1.31
CA TRP A 69 -5.84 -0.67 0.11
C TRP A 69 -4.92 0.31 -0.64
N ARG A 70 -3.90 -0.24 -1.26
CA ARG A 70 -2.94 0.49 -2.10
C ARG A 70 -2.51 -0.39 -3.25
N GLU A 71 -2.00 0.28 -4.27
CA GLU A 71 -1.44 -0.35 -5.45
C GLU A 71 0.03 0.04 -5.57
N ALA A 72 0.90 -0.94 -5.80
CA ALA A 72 2.28 -0.74 -6.23
C ALA A 72 2.42 -1.18 -7.69
N ALA A 73 3.07 -0.34 -8.48
CA ALA A 73 3.34 -0.58 -9.88
C ALA A 73 4.85 -0.49 -10.15
N LEU A 74 5.35 -1.40 -10.97
CA LEU A 74 6.71 -1.40 -11.46
C LEU A 74 6.79 -0.52 -12.70
N GLU A 75 7.70 0.46 -12.69
CA GLU A 75 7.92 1.42 -13.77
C GLU A 75 9.41 1.47 -14.13
N ASN A 76 9.69 1.77 -15.41
CA ASN A 76 11.03 2.00 -15.93
C ASN A 76 12.05 0.90 -15.54
N VAL A 77 11.77 -0.35 -15.92
CA VAL A 77 12.71 -1.46 -15.70
C VAL A 77 13.84 -1.37 -16.72
N GLY A 78 15.07 -1.29 -16.25
CA GLY A 78 16.28 -1.29 -17.07
C GLY A 78 17.32 -2.28 -16.55
N GLY A 79 18.25 -2.68 -17.41
CA GLY A 79 19.30 -3.63 -17.09
C GLY A 79 19.21 -4.94 -17.88
N THR A 80 20.09 -5.88 -17.55
CA THR A 80 20.18 -7.19 -18.19
C THR A 80 19.26 -8.22 -17.53
N GLU A 81 18.99 -8.07 -16.24
CA GLU A 81 18.07 -8.93 -15.50
C GLU A 81 16.63 -8.40 -15.57
N THR A 82 15.70 -9.28 -15.95
CA THR A 82 14.28 -8.93 -15.98
C THR A 82 13.73 -8.80 -14.56
N VAL A 83 13.19 -7.63 -14.21
CA VAL A 83 12.54 -7.41 -12.93
C VAL A 83 11.03 -7.58 -13.06
N ALA A 84 10.45 -8.38 -12.17
CA ALA A 84 9.01 -8.53 -12.04
C ALA A 84 8.58 -8.32 -10.59
N MET A 85 7.39 -7.75 -10.41
CA MET A 85 6.67 -7.85 -9.14
C MET A 85 6.03 -9.25 -9.03
N PRO A 86 5.69 -9.72 -7.82
CA PRO A 86 4.93 -10.96 -7.62
C PRO A 86 3.68 -11.02 -8.49
N PHE A 87 3.06 -9.87 -8.71
CA PHE A 87 1.98 -9.66 -9.66
C PHE A 87 1.94 -8.19 -10.07
N SER A 88 1.41 -7.89 -11.27
CA SER A 88 1.31 -6.52 -11.79
C SER A 88 -0.14 -6.22 -12.21
N PRO A 89 -0.79 -5.20 -11.61
CA PRO A 89 -0.31 -4.36 -10.50
C PRO A 89 -0.39 -5.05 -9.11
N PHE A 90 0.51 -4.72 -8.17
CA PHE A 90 0.51 -5.28 -6.81
C PHE A 90 -0.49 -4.54 -5.90
N ILE A 91 -1.61 -5.16 -5.53
CA ILE A 91 -2.66 -4.57 -4.69
C ILE A 91 -2.72 -5.29 -3.36
N TYR A 92 -2.57 -4.56 -2.26
CA TYR A 92 -2.53 -5.16 -0.93
C TYR A 92 -3.07 -4.22 0.15
N LYS A 93 -3.54 -4.83 1.24
CA LYS A 93 -3.91 -4.17 2.49
C LYS A 93 -3.34 -4.98 3.65
N GLY A 94 -2.41 -4.41 4.40
CA GLY A 94 -1.80 -5.07 5.54
C GLY A 94 -0.50 -4.39 5.98
N ALA A 95 0.36 -5.13 6.66
CA ALA A 95 1.60 -4.61 7.23
C ALA A 95 2.84 -5.31 6.70
N ASN A 96 3.88 -4.52 6.43
CA ASN A 96 5.27 -4.98 6.24
C ASN A 96 5.39 -6.11 5.21
N THR A 97 4.80 -5.91 4.04
CA THR A 97 4.86 -6.88 2.95
C THR A 97 5.90 -6.46 1.92
N ASP A 98 6.74 -7.43 1.54
CA ASP A 98 7.69 -7.29 0.44
C ASP A 98 6.91 -7.16 -0.88
N ILE A 99 7.02 -6.02 -1.54
CA ILE A 99 6.47 -5.79 -2.89
C ILE A 99 7.45 -6.34 -3.93
N LEU A 100 8.73 -6.16 -3.69
CA LEU A 100 9.81 -6.65 -4.54
C LEU A 100 10.85 -7.33 -3.65
N ASN A 101 11.24 -8.53 -4.01
CA ASN A 101 12.35 -9.24 -3.39
C ASN A 101 13.14 -9.94 -4.50
N LEU A 102 14.25 -9.34 -4.90
CA LEU A 102 15.19 -9.89 -5.87
C LEU A 102 16.45 -10.32 -5.13
N THR A 103 16.92 -11.51 -5.45
CA THR A 103 18.17 -12.05 -4.93
C THR A 103 18.89 -12.78 -6.04
N GLY A 104 20.20 -12.70 -6.08
CA GLY A 104 21.01 -13.44 -7.04
C GLY A 104 22.47 -13.48 -6.62
N ALA A 105 23.29 -14.07 -7.49
CA ALA A 105 24.73 -14.17 -7.31
C ALA A 105 25.46 -13.72 -8.58
N GLY A 106 26.64 -13.11 -8.44
CA GLY A 106 27.51 -12.70 -9.55
C GLY A 106 27.23 -11.30 -10.08
N SER A 107 27.71 -11.02 -11.31
CA SER A 107 27.46 -9.75 -12.00
C SER A 107 25.96 -9.50 -12.18
N VAL A 108 25.53 -8.27 -11.89
CA VAL A 108 24.13 -7.85 -12.00
C VAL A 108 24.05 -6.40 -12.44
N GLU A 109 23.26 -6.16 -13.49
CA GLU A 109 22.86 -4.83 -13.91
C GLU A 109 21.33 -4.79 -13.90
N THR A 110 20.76 -4.22 -12.85
CA THR A 110 19.31 -4.08 -12.72
C THR A 110 18.93 -2.75 -12.10
N SER A 111 17.87 -2.15 -12.62
CA SER A 111 17.35 -0.88 -12.11
C SER A 111 15.86 -0.80 -12.36
N GLY A 112 15.19 0.02 -11.56
CA GLY A 112 13.82 0.38 -11.85
C GLY A 112 13.21 1.26 -10.78
N THR A 113 11.92 1.53 -10.93
CA THR A 113 11.16 2.35 -9.98
C THR A 113 9.89 1.62 -9.58
N VAL A 114 9.63 1.50 -8.28
CA VAL A 114 8.32 1.11 -7.78
C VAL A 114 7.59 2.38 -7.39
N ARG A 115 6.42 2.61 -7.99
CA ARG A 115 5.50 3.67 -7.59
C ARG A 115 4.34 3.10 -6.81
N GLN A 116 3.97 3.80 -5.73
CA GLN A 116 2.79 3.52 -4.95
C GLN A 116 1.68 4.51 -5.30
N TYR A 117 0.47 3.98 -5.38
CA TYR A 117 -0.75 4.71 -5.65
C TYR A 117 -1.79 4.46 -4.55
N THR A 118 -2.51 5.52 -4.20
CA THR A 118 -3.85 5.37 -3.62
C THR A 118 -4.76 4.63 -4.60
N GLY A 119 -5.90 4.18 -4.10
CA GLY A 119 -7.02 3.83 -4.95
C GLY A 119 -8.26 3.54 -4.12
N SER A 120 -9.32 3.18 -4.82
CA SER A 120 -10.59 2.84 -4.21
C SER A 120 -11.22 1.67 -4.94
N TRP A 121 -12.03 0.92 -4.20
CA TRP A 121 -12.95 -0.06 -4.76
C TRP A 121 -14.20 0.68 -5.23
N VAL A 122 -14.42 0.71 -6.53
CA VAL A 122 -15.66 1.25 -7.10
C VAL A 122 -16.60 0.10 -7.43
N SER A 123 -17.89 0.25 -7.11
CA SER A 123 -18.90 -0.74 -7.52
C SER A 123 -18.90 -0.73 -9.05
N GLY A 124 -18.50 -1.86 -9.65
CA GLY A 124 -18.35 -1.98 -11.10
C GLY A 124 -19.65 -2.46 -11.74
N VAL A 125 -20.31 -3.43 -11.12
CA VAL A 125 -21.62 -3.96 -11.51
C VAL A 125 -22.43 -4.21 -10.25
N ASN A 126 -23.63 -3.63 -10.20
CA ASN A 126 -24.66 -4.15 -9.30
C ASN A 126 -25.09 -5.49 -9.90
N ILE A 127 -24.74 -6.60 -9.25
CA ILE A 127 -25.25 -7.93 -9.63
C ILE A 127 -26.72 -7.98 -9.19
N GLY A 128 -27.55 -7.20 -9.88
CA GLY A 128 -28.90 -6.88 -9.48
C GLY A 128 -29.82 -8.09 -9.61
N THR A 129 -30.11 -8.72 -8.49
CA THR A 129 -31.41 -9.27 -8.05
C THR A 129 -32.16 -10.33 -8.86
N THR A 130 -31.73 -10.81 -10.04
CA THR A 130 -32.60 -11.72 -10.83
C THR A 130 -32.05 -13.07 -11.25
N THR A 131 -30.79 -13.41 -10.99
CA THR A 131 -30.29 -14.76 -11.26
C THR A 131 -29.26 -15.15 -10.20
N ASN A 132 -29.60 -16.17 -9.41
CA ASN A 132 -28.70 -16.84 -8.46
C ASN A 132 -27.36 -17.18 -9.14
N PHE A 133 -26.36 -16.33 -8.95
CA PHE A 133 -25.04 -16.45 -9.55
C PHE A 133 -24.07 -17.05 -8.52
N THR A 134 -24.02 -18.38 -8.49
CA THR A 134 -23.02 -19.12 -7.68
C THR A 134 -21.78 -19.37 -8.53
N VAL A 135 -20.62 -19.08 -7.94
CA VAL A 135 -19.31 -19.32 -8.52
C VAL A 135 -18.50 -20.18 -7.55
N ASN A 136 -18.06 -21.36 -7.99
CA ASN A 136 -17.21 -22.23 -7.18
C ASN A 136 -15.77 -21.70 -7.13
N SER A 137 -14.97 -22.18 -6.18
CA SER A 137 -13.55 -21.80 -6.05
C SER A 137 -12.67 -22.20 -7.26
N THR A 138 -13.17 -23.12 -8.11
CA THR A 138 -12.47 -23.56 -9.33
C THR A 138 -12.93 -22.86 -10.59
N ASP A 139 -14.03 -22.11 -10.53
CA ASP A 139 -14.60 -21.47 -11.71
C ASP A 139 -13.73 -20.27 -12.12
N THR A 140 -13.28 -20.28 -13.38
CA THR A 140 -12.46 -19.21 -13.97
C THR A 140 -13.25 -18.35 -14.97
N VAL A 141 -14.51 -18.71 -15.23
CA VAL A 141 -15.40 -17.97 -16.12
C VAL A 141 -16.60 -17.52 -15.32
N LEU A 142 -16.77 -16.20 -15.22
CA LEU A 142 -17.89 -15.54 -14.60
C LEU A 142 -18.93 -15.25 -15.69
N VAL A 143 -20.10 -15.85 -15.57
CA VAL A 143 -21.20 -15.76 -16.55
C VAL A 143 -22.24 -14.79 -16.02
N ASN A 144 -22.23 -13.56 -16.52
CA ASN A 144 -23.24 -12.54 -16.23
C ASN A 144 -23.34 -11.59 -17.44
N GLU A 145 -24.55 -11.14 -17.79
CA GLU A 145 -24.78 -10.45 -19.08
C GLU A 145 -24.25 -9.01 -19.13
N ASP A 146 -23.85 -8.41 -18.00
CA ASP A 146 -23.35 -7.04 -17.96
C ASP A 146 -21.98 -6.95 -17.28
N TRP A 147 -20.91 -7.08 -18.06
CA TRP A 147 -19.53 -6.74 -17.66
C TRP A 147 -19.11 -5.36 -18.18
N ASN A 148 -20.07 -4.49 -18.53
CA ASN A 148 -19.74 -3.15 -19.01
C ASN A 148 -18.96 -2.40 -17.92
N GLY A 149 -17.88 -1.73 -18.34
CA GLY A 149 -17.03 -0.98 -17.42
C GLY A 149 -15.84 -1.76 -16.85
N TYR A 150 -15.74 -3.08 -17.10
CA TYR A 150 -14.50 -3.83 -16.87
C TYR A 150 -13.64 -3.93 -18.14
N SER A 151 -12.35 -4.16 -17.95
CA SER A 151 -11.37 -4.34 -19.02
C SER A 151 -10.39 -5.45 -18.66
N ILE A 152 -9.77 -6.05 -19.67
CA ILE A 152 -8.68 -7.01 -19.46
C ILE A 152 -7.56 -6.32 -18.68
N GLY A 153 -7.07 -6.98 -17.64
CA GLY A 153 -6.09 -6.44 -16.70
C GLY A 153 -6.69 -5.78 -15.46
N ASP A 154 -8.01 -5.53 -15.42
CA ASP A 154 -8.66 -5.02 -14.23
C ASP A 154 -8.53 -6.02 -13.07
N ILE A 155 -8.32 -5.48 -11.87
CA ILE A 155 -8.40 -6.27 -10.64
C ILE A 155 -9.76 -6.02 -10.01
N ILE A 156 -10.47 -7.11 -9.75
CA ILE A 156 -11.78 -7.10 -9.12
C ILE A 156 -11.69 -7.73 -7.74
N ARG A 157 -12.59 -7.32 -6.85
CA ARG A 157 -12.75 -7.88 -5.51
C ARG A 157 -14.17 -8.38 -5.33
N TRP A 158 -14.29 -9.61 -4.89
CA TRP A 158 -15.53 -10.21 -4.41
C TRP A 158 -15.26 -10.75 -3.00
N ASP A 159 -15.98 -10.23 -2.01
CA ASP A 159 -15.67 -10.47 -0.59
C ASP A 159 -14.20 -10.10 -0.28
N ASP A 160 -13.41 -11.08 0.16
CA ASP A 160 -11.96 -10.97 0.41
C ASP A 160 -11.09 -11.57 -0.71
N GLU A 161 -11.71 -12.10 -1.77
CA GLU A 161 -10.98 -12.60 -2.94
C GLU A 161 -10.68 -11.47 -3.93
N LEU A 162 -9.44 -11.43 -4.41
CA LEU A 162 -9.04 -10.62 -5.57
C LEU A 162 -8.93 -11.52 -6.79
N MET A 163 -9.40 -11.03 -7.92
CA MET A 163 -9.29 -11.73 -9.20
C MET A 163 -8.79 -10.77 -10.27
N ARG A 164 -7.99 -11.26 -11.22
CA ARG A 164 -7.53 -10.48 -12.38
C ARG A 164 -8.33 -10.88 -13.62
N VAL A 165 -8.89 -9.90 -14.33
CA VAL A 165 -9.60 -10.13 -15.58
C VAL A 165 -8.59 -10.47 -16.68
N THR A 166 -8.73 -11.64 -17.30
CA THR A 166 -7.84 -12.13 -18.36
C THR A 166 -8.48 -12.13 -19.75
N ALA A 167 -9.81 -12.21 -19.82
CA ALA A 167 -10.56 -12.05 -21.07
C ALA A 167 -11.99 -11.56 -20.80
N ILE A 168 -12.57 -10.84 -21.76
CA ILE A 168 -14.00 -10.50 -21.78
C ILE A 168 -14.51 -10.82 -23.20
N SER A 169 -15.49 -11.73 -23.30
CA SER A 169 -16.06 -12.13 -24.60
C SER A 169 -17.45 -12.72 -24.43
N GLY A 170 -18.39 -12.32 -25.28
CA GLY A 170 -19.73 -12.95 -25.36
C GLY A 170 -20.51 -12.94 -24.05
N GLY A 171 -20.40 -11.88 -23.24
CA GLY A 171 -21.04 -11.80 -21.92
C GLY A 171 -20.33 -12.62 -20.82
N ASN A 172 -19.17 -13.20 -21.12
CA ASN A 172 -18.38 -13.93 -20.13
C ASN A 172 -17.12 -13.14 -19.80
N MET A 173 -16.78 -13.12 -18.52
CA MET A 173 -15.51 -12.60 -18.03
C MET A 173 -14.66 -13.76 -17.53
N THR A 174 -13.49 -13.97 -18.16
CA THR A 174 -12.50 -14.93 -17.69
C THR A 174 -11.58 -14.24 -16.69
N VAL A 175 -11.31 -14.91 -15.57
CA VAL A 175 -10.51 -14.39 -14.48
C VAL A 175 -9.44 -15.37 -14.04
N GLU A 176 -8.33 -14.83 -13.56
CA GLU A 176 -7.40 -15.52 -12.68
C GLU A 176 -7.87 -15.33 -11.22
N ARG A 177 -8.21 -16.44 -10.58
CA ARG A 177 -8.72 -16.52 -9.19
C ARG A 177 -7.57 -16.46 -8.17
N GLY A 178 -7.87 -16.09 -6.93
CA GLY A 178 -6.88 -16.05 -5.86
C GLY A 178 -5.69 -15.11 -6.16
N TYR A 179 -5.95 -14.03 -6.91
CA TYR A 179 -4.93 -13.08 -7.30
C TYR A 179 -4.39 -12.33 -6.08
N GLY A 180 -3.14 -11.90 -6.14
CA GLY A 180 -2.54 -11.04 -5.12
C GLY A 180 -2.52 -11.62 -3.69
N TYR A 181 -2.21 -12.91 -3.57
CA TYR A 181 -2.22 -13.67 -2.31
C TYR A 181 -3.60 -13.83 -1.64
N SER A 182 -4.68 -13.48 -2.34
CA SER A 182 -6.01 -13.88 -1.91
C SER A 182 -6.22 -15.38 -2.14
N THR A 183 -7.25 -15.95 -1.52
CA THR A 183 -7.59 -17.37 -1.69
C THR A 183 -8.85 -17.48 -2.52
N ALA A 184 -8.84 -18.37 -3.51
CA ALA A 184 -10.03 -18.66 -4.29
C ALA A 184 -11.09 -19.33 -3.43
N VAL A 185 -12.28 -18.73 -3.33
CA VAL A 185 -13.39 -19.24 -2.51
C VAL A 185 -14.67 -19.38 -3.33
N ALA A 186 -15.61 -20.18 -2.85
CA ALA A 186 -16.94 -20.18 -3.46
C ALA A 186 -17.66 -18.87 -3.08
N HIS A 187 -18.30 -18.24 -4.06
CA HIS A 187 -19.15 -17.08 -3.85
C HIS A 187 -20.58 -17.44 -4.24
N ASP A 188 -21.51 -17.20 -3.31
CA ASP A 188 -22.93 -17.35 -3.56
C ASP A 188 -23.57 -15.97 -3.75
N ASP A 189 -24.55 -15.88 -4.64
CA ASP A 189 -25.42 -14.71 -4.73
C ASP A 189 -26.38 -14.71 -3.53
N ALA A 190 -26.16 -13.79 -2.59
CA ALA A 190 -27.04 -13.61 -1.47
C ALA A 190 -27.07 -12.13 -1.04
N ALA A 191 -27.96 -11.39 -1.69
CA ALA A 191 -28.51 -10.10 -1.27
C ALA A 191 -27.69 -8.83 -1.59
N ALA A 192 -28.43 -7.72 -1.70
CA ALA A 192 -27.93 -6.38 -1.95
C ALA A 192 -26.76 -6.04 -0.99
N GLY A 193 -25.54 -5.98 -1.52
CA GLY A 193 -24.31 -5.80 -0.74
C GLY A 193 -23.13 -6.65 -1.20
N ASN A 194 -23.36 -7.75 -1.92
CA ASN A 194 -22.32 -8.59 -2.53
C ASN A 194 -21.88 -8.05 -3.90
N ASP A 195 -21.56 -6.77 -3.97
CA ASP A 195 -21.10 -6.12 -5.20
C ASP A 195 -19.69 -6.62 -5.56
N ILE A 196 -19.47 -6.98 -6.82
CA ILE A 196 -18.10 -7.09 -7.36
C ILE A 196 -17.57 -5.67 -7.52
N PHE A 197 -16.51 -5.37 -6.80
CA PHE A 197 -15.84 -4.09 -6.90
C PHE A 197 -14.69 -4.16 -7.89
N ARG A 198 -14.46 -3.10 -8.65
CA ARG A 198 -13.25 -2.90 -9.45
C ARG A 198 -12.28 -2.01 -8.71
N TRP A 199 -10.99 -2.33 -8.76
CA TRP A 199 -9.96 -1.43 -8.30
C TRP A 199 -9.83 -0.25 -9.26
N GLN A 200 -9.93 0.97 -8.72
CA GLN A 200 -9.63 2.20 -9.44
C GLN A 200 -8.39 2.85 -8.83
N ARG A 201 -7.30 2.88 -9.62
CA ARG A 201 -6.08 3.60 -9.27
C ARG A 201 -6.37 5.07 -9.04
N GLY A 202 -5.84 5.61 -7.95
CA GLY A 202 -5.92 7.01 -7.57
C GLY A 202 -4.61 7.77 -7.87
N SER A 203 -4.29 8.73 -7.02
CA SER A 203 -3.06 9.53 -7.12
C SER A 203 -1.84 8.74 -6.62
N SER A 204 -0.67 9.02 -7.21
CA SER A 204 0.61 8.53 -6.69
C SER A 204 0.89 9.18 -5.33
N GLU A 205 1.27 8.37 -4.35
CA GLU A 205 1.65 8.87 -3.01
C GLU A 205 3.15 8.84 -2.79
N ASP A 206 3.84 7.86 -3.39
CA ASP A 206 5.24 7.62 -3.11
C ASP A 206 5.93 6.85 -4.25
N SER A 207 7.25 6.88 -4.29
CA SER A 207 8.06 6.12 -5.25
C SER A 207 9.46 5.89 -4.71
N THR A 208 10.00 4.70 -4.97
CA THR A 208 11.41 4.39 -4.70
C THR A 208 12.06 3.84 -5.96
N THR A 209 13.32 4.20 -6.18
CA THR A 209 14.10 3.82 -7.36
C THR A 209 15.35 3.10 -6.90
N TRP A 210 15.57 1.89 -7.40
CA TRP A 210 16.80 1.15 -7.16
C TRP A 210 17.68 1.17 -8.41
N ASN A 211 18.98 1.10 -8.16
CA ASN A 211 19.97 0.84 -9.19
C ASN A 211 21.06 -0.04 -8.58
N LEU A 212 21.20 -1.23 -9.13
CA LEU A 212 22.25 -2.17 -8.80
C LEU A 212 23.05 -2.43 -10.08
N ASN A 213 24.24 -1.85 -10.12
CA ASN A 213 25.19 -2.01 -11.21
C ASN A 213 26.47 -2.57 -10.61
N PHE A 214 26.63 -3.87 -10.71
CA PHE A 214 27.79 -4.59 -10.23
C PHE A 214 28.29 -5.52 -11.32
N ASP A 215 29.57 -5.41 -11.64
CA ASP A 215 30.27 -6.36 -12.48
C ASP A 215 31.44 -7.00 -11.73
N SER A 216 31.62 -8.31 -11.90
CA SER A 216 32.79 -9.06 -11.44
C SER A 216 34.13 -8.40 -11.82
N THR A 217 34.21 -7.66 -12.93
CA THR A 217 35.43 -6.93 -13.31
C THR A 217 35.74 -5.74 -12.40
N ASP A 218 34.78 -5.25 -11.62
CA ASP A 218 35.01 -4.18 -10.64
C ASP A 218 35.84 -4.68 -9.45
N CYS A 219 35.77 -5.97 -9.13
CA CYS A 219 36.62 -6.58 -8.12
C CYS A 219 38.09 -6.71 -8.55
N GLU A 220 38.35 -6.91 -9.84
CA GLU A 220 39.71 -6.99 -10.36
C GLU A 220 40.44 -5.63 -10.32
N LYS A 221 39.72 -4.53 -10.51
CA LYS A 221 40.28 -3.16 -10.44
C LYS A 221 40.74 -2.79 -9.03
N ILE A 222 40.07 -3.30 -7.99
CA ILE A 222 40.40 -3.01 -6.58
C ILE A 222 41.70 -3.72 -6.15
N ASN A 223 41.99 -4.89 -6.72
CA ASN A 223 43.17 -5.69 -6.37
C ASN A 223 44.47 -5.23 -7.07
N LEU A 224 44.38 -4.32 -8.05
CA LEU A 224 45.54 -3.83 -8.80
C LEU A 224 46.16 -2.53 -8.23
N SER A 225 45.61 -1.99 -7.13
CA SER A 225 46.08 -0.73 -6.51
C SER A 225 46.96 -0.91 -5.25
N HIS A 226 47.53 -2.10 -5.03
CA HIS A 226 48.49 -2.35 -3.95
C HIS A 226 49.86 -2.78 -4.48
#